data_AF-A0A941CP90-F1
#
_entry.id   AF-A0A941CP90-F1
#
_cell.length_a   1.000
_cell.length_b   1.000
_cell.length_c   1.000
_cell.angle_alpha   90.00
_cell.angle_beta   90.00
_cell.angle_gamma   90.00
#
_symmetry.space_group_name_H-M   'P 1'
#
loop_
_entity.id
_entity.type
_entity.pdbx_description
1 polymer ?
#
loop_
_entity_poly.entity_id
_entity_poly.type
_entity_poly.pdbx_seq_one_letter_code
_entity_poly.pdbx_strand_id
1 'polypeptide(L)' 'MNYLSEISKISNQLPHDVLMDIDKRCSDWMASGGKESDQYIKQQLRYAKNVIARKERK' A
#
# COMPACT_ATOMS: atom_id res chain seq x y z
N MET A 1 -9.53 8.26 9.26
CA MET A 1 -8.97 7.05 8.61
C MET A 1 -7.61 7.41 8.03
N ASN A 2 -6.63 6.53 8.14
CA ASN A 2 -5.27 6.74 7.62
C ASN A 2 -5.02 5.89 6.35
N TYR A 3 -3.94 6.19 5.63
CA TYR A 3 -3.65 5.53 4.35
C TYR A 3 -3.30 4.05 4.52
N LEU A 4 -2.64 3.68 5.61
CA LEU A 4 -2.29 2.28 5.90
C LEU A 4 -3.55 1.40 6.04
N SER A 5 -4.58 1.89 6.75
CA SER A 5 -5.85 1.19 6.87
C SER A 5 -6.54 0.99 5.52
N GLU A 6 -6.44 1.95 4.59
CA GLU A 6 -6.95 1.76 3.23
C GLU A 6 -6.19 0.69 2.46
N ILE A 7 -4.86 0.59 2.64
CA ILE A 7 -4.05 -0.48 2.04
C ILE A 7 -4.50 -1.85 2.56
N SER A 8 -4.71 -1.99 3.88
CA SER A 8 -5.18 -3.25 4.47
C SER A 8 -6.53 -3.70 3.88
N LYS A 9 -7.45 -2.77 3.60
CA LYS A 9 -8.76 -3.09 3.02
C LYS A 9 -8.70 -3.65 1.59
N ILE A 10 -7.69 -3.25 0.81
CA ILE A 10 -7.52 -3.69 -0.58
C ILE A 10 -6.44 -4.77 -0.73
N SER A 11 -5.80 -5.18 0.36
CA SER A 11 -4.68 -6.12 0.36
C SER A 11 -5.00 -7.45 -0.32
N ASN A 12 -6.22 -7.96 -0.14
CA ASN A 12 -6.71 -9.20 -0.74
C ASN A 12 -6.86 -9.15 -2.27
N GLN A 13 -6.88 -7.95 -2.88
CA GLN A 13 -7.00 -7.77 -4.32
C GLN A 13 -5.62 -7.67 -5.00
N LEU A 14 -4.56 -7.44 -4.23
CA LEU A 14 -3.21 -7.27 -4.73
C LEU A 14 -2.57 -8.61 -5.06
N PRO A 15 -1.72 -8.69 -6.11
CA PRO A 15 -0.78 -9.79 -6.27
C PRO A 15 0.12 -9.94 -5.04
N HIS A 16 0.49 -11.18 -4.70
CA HIS A 16 1.29 -11.48 -3.52
C HIS A 16 2.60 -10.67 -3.46
N ASP A 17 3.34 -10.64 -4.57
CA ASP A 17 4.62 -9.92 -4.65
C ASP A 17 4.46 -8.41 -4.41
N VAL A 18 3.36 -7.84 -4.90
CA VAL A 18 3.04 -6.42 -4.72
C VAL A 18 2.65 -6.12 -3.28
N LEU A 19 1.85 -6.99 -2.68
CA LEU A 19 1.46 -6.85 -1.28
C LEU A 19 2.69 -6.89 -0.36
N MET A 20 3.58 -7.87 -0.58
CA MET A 20 4.78 -8.04 0.23
C MET A 20 5.75 -6.85 0.11
N ASP A 21 5.90 -6.29 -1.09
CA ASP A 21 6.71 -5.09 -1.33
C ASP A 21 6.14 -3.85 -0.62
N ILE A 22 4.82 -3.65 -0.70
CA ILE A 22 4.13 -2.54 -0.02
C ILE A 22 4.23 -2.70 1.50
N ASP A 23 4.01 -3.90 2.03
CA ASP A 23 4.09 -4.19 3.45
C ASP A 23 5.48 -3.85 4.00
N LYS A 24 6.54 -4.37 3.35
CA LYS A 24 7.93 -4.07 3.73
C LYS A 24 8.23 -2.57 3.72
N ARG A 25 7.82 -1.86 2.67
CA ARG A 25 8.04 -0.40 2.58
C ARG A 25 7.32 0.36 3.68
N CYS A 26 6.09 -0.04 4.01
CA CYS A 26 5.35 0.57 5.11
C CYS A 26 6.04 0.27 6.45
N SER A 27 6.43 -0.98 6.70
CA SER A 27 7.16 -1.37 7.92
C SER A 27 8.47 -0.61 8.08
N ASP A 28 9.28 -0.52 7.03
CA ASP A 28 10.55 0.23 7.04
C ASP A 28 10.31 1.72 7.34
N TRP A 29 9.25 2.31 6.76
CA TRP A 29 8.88 3.69 7.04
C TRP A 29 8.48 3.90 8.50
N MET A 30 7.65 3.01 9.05
CA MET A 30 7.24 3.07 10.46
C MET A 30 8.44 2.88 11.40
N ALA A 31 9.37 1.98 11.07
CA ALA A 31 10.59 1.76 11.85
C ALA A 31 11.51 2.99 11.88
N SER A 32 11.47 3.82 10.83
CA SER A 32 12.20 5.11 10.77
C SER A 32 11.54 6.26 11.54
N GLY A 33 10.39 6.02 12.20
CA GLY A 33 9.61 7.04 12.90
C GLY A 33 8.56 7.74 12.03
N GLY A 34 8.30 7.21 10.83
CA GLY A 34 7.23 7.66 9.96
C GLY A 34 5.83 7.34 10.51
N LYS A 35 4.81 8.00 9.97
CA LYS A 35 3.41 7.84 10.37
C LYS A 35 2.57 7.24 9.25
N GLU A 36 1.51 6.53 9.66
CA GLU A 36 0.53 5.88 8.78
C GLU A 36 -0.26 6.85 7.89
N SER A 37 -0.25 8.14 8.24
CA SER A 37 -0.89 9.24 7.50
C SER A 37 0.08 10.04 6.63
N ASP A 38 1.34 9.63 6.52
CA ASP A 38 2.33 10.38 5.75
C ASP A 38 2.10 10.28 4.24
N GLN A 39 2.60 11.28 3.51
CA GLN A 39 2.56 11.31 2.05
C GLN A 39 3.27 10.09 1.44
N TYR A 40 4.24 9.50 2.14
CA TYR A 40 4.88 8.27 1.70
C TYR A 40 3.89 7.09 1.64
N ILE A 41 3.11 6.86 2.70
CA ILE A 41 2.11 5.79 2.74
C ILE A 41 0.98 6.06 1.73
N LYS A 42 0.60 7.33 1.54
CA LYS A 42 -0.33 7.74 0.47
C LYS A 42 0.13 7.29 -0.91
N GLN A 43 1.43 7.38 -1.18
CA GLN A 43 2.00 6.96 -2.46
C GLN A 43 1.93 5.44 -2.64
N GLN A 44 2.18 4.67 -1.57
CA GLN A 44 2.02 3.20 -1.60
C GLN A 44 0.55 2.80 -1.87
N LEU A 45 -0.40 3.49 -1.23
CA LEU A 45 -1.83 3.30 -1.49
C LEU A 45 -2.22 3.62 -2.94
N ARG A 46 -1.71 4.72 -3.50
CA ARG A 46 -1.95 5.07 -4.91
C ARG A 46 -1.39 4.00 -5.85
N TYR A 47 -0.21 3.49 -5.55
CA TYR A 47 0.39 2.41 -6.32
C TYR A 47 -0.46 1.14 -6.26
N ALA A 48 -0.89 0.71 -5.07
CA ALA A 48 -1.80 -0.43 -4.90
C ALA A 48 -3.08 -0.31 -5.74
N LYS A 49 -3.78 0.83 -5.65
CA LYS A 49 -5.00 1.10 -6.43
C LYS A 49 -4.73 1.01 -7.94
N ASN A 50 -3.60 1.52 -8.41
CA ASN A 50 -3.23 1.46 -9.82
C ASN A 50 -2.91 0.03 -10.29
N VAL A 51 -2.35 -0.82 -9.43
CA VAL A 51 -2.11 -2.24 -9.75
C VAL A 51 -3.44 -2.97 -9.92
N ILE A 52 -4.38 -2.77 -9.00
CA ILE A 52 -5.73 -3.36 -9.07
C ILE A 52 -6.44 -2.92 -10.35
N ALA A 53 -6.49 -1.62 -10.62
CA ALA A 53 -7.13 -1.07 -11.82
C ALA A 53 -6.50 -1.58 -13.13
N ARG A 54 -5.20 -1.92 -13.14
CA ARG A 54 -4.55 -2.55 -14.30
C ARG A 54 -4.89 -4.03 -14.44
N LYS A 55 -5.11 -4.74 -13.34
CA LYS A 55 -5.53 -6.14 -13.33
C LYS A 55 -6.93 -6.29 -13.93
N GLU A 56 -7.84 -5.35 -13.64
CA GLU A 56 -9.22 -5.35 -14.16
C GLU A 56 -9.34 -5.01 -15.65
N ARG A 57 -8.31 -4.39 -16.25
CA ARG A 57 -8.27 -4.04 -17.68
C ARG A 57 -7.71 -5.15 -18.57
N LYS A 58 -7.24 -6.24 -17.97
CA LYS A 58 -6.71 -7.42 -18.67
C LYS A 58 -7.74 -8.54 -18.61
#